data_AF-A0A379AKR9-F1
#
_entry.id   AF-A0A379AKR9-F1
#
_cell.length_a   1.000
_cell.length_b   1.000
_cell.length_c   1.000
_cell.angle_alpha   90.00
_cell.angle_beta   90.00
_cell.angle_gamma   90.00
#
_symmetry.space_group_name_H-M   'P 1'
#
loop_
_entity.id
_entity.type
_entity.pdbx_description
1 polymer ?
#
loop_
_entity_poly.entity_id
_entity_poly.type
_entity_poly.pdbx_seq_one_letter_code
_entity_poly.pdbx_strand_id
1 'polypeptide(L)'
;MIDFDDCGLGWYLHDLAAAISFVEHHPRAPEWIDHWIRGYEQVAHISDAEMAMLPALLIQRRIQLTAWVGSHAETEMARSLGSAWAQPLGPPLPPLSGR
;
A
#
# COMPACT_ATOMS: atom_id res chain seq x y z
N MET A 1 16.16 -0.76 -9.08
CA MET A 1 14.98 0.14 -9.12
C MET A 1 14.84 0.63 -10.56
N ILE A 2 13.65 0.52 -11.14
CA ILE A 2 13.26 0.96 -12.50
C ILE A 2 11.87 1.60 -12.38
N ASP A 3 11.32 2.15 -13.47
CA ASP A 3 9.96 2.72 -13.53
C ASP A 3 9.78 3.95 -12.61
N PHE A 4 10.45 5.05 -12.99
CA PHE A 4 10.50 6.30 -12.20
C PHE A 4 9.55 7.39 -12.70
N ASP A 5 8.68 7.09 -13.66
CA ASP A 5 7.82 8.11 -14.28
C ASP A 5 6.77 8.67 -13.29
N ASP A 6 6.49 7.94 -12.20
CA ASP A 6 5.64 8.37 -11.07
C ASP A 6 6.44 8.98 -9.89
N CYS A 7 7.75 9.20 -10.03
CA CYS A 7 8.55 9.75 -8.92
C CYS A 7 8.21 11.22 -8.63
N GLY A 8 8.35 11.62 -7.36
CA GLY A 8 8.04 12.97 -6.94
C GLY A 8 8.30 13.21 -5.46
N LEU A 9 7.89 14.37 -4.98
CA LEU A 9 7.94 14.71 -3.56
C LEU A 9 6.73 14.09 -2.84
N GLY A 10 6.97 13.46 -1.70
CA GLY A 10 5.93 12.83 -0.90
C GLY A 10 6.45 12.39 0.47
N TRP A 11 5.57 11.77 1.26
CA TRP A 11 5.96 11.11 2.51
C TRP A 11 6.72 9.81 2.20
N TYR A 12 7.85 9.58 2.85
CA TYR A 12 8.70 8.41 2.57
C TYR A 12 7.97 7.06 2.68
N LEU A 13 7.05 6.91 3.65
CA LEU A 13 6.27 5.68 3.81
C LEU A 13 5.20 5.46 2.72
N HIS A 14 5.00 6.41 1.80
CA HIS A 14 4.19 6.17 0.61
C HIS A 14 4.78 5.04 -0.24
N ASP A 15 6.10 4.87 -0.25
CA ASP A 15 6.77 3.76 -0.96
C ASP A 15 6.35 2.38 -0.40
N LEU A 16 6.13 2.26 0.91
CA LEU A 16 5.57 1.05 1.51
C LEU A 16 4.13 0.80 1.03
N ALA A 17 3.30 1.85 0.99
CA ALA A 17 1.95 1.74 0.46
C ALA A 17 1.96 1.32 -1.03
N ALA A 18 2.88 1.87 -1.82
CA ALA A 18 3.08 1.50 -3.22
C ALA A 18 3.57 0.04 -3.35
N ALA A 19 4.43 -0.45 -2.46
CA ALA A 19 4.98 -1.80 -2.49
C ALA A 19 3.93 -2.92 -2.36
N ILE A 20 2.78 -2.64 -1.73
CA ILE A 20 1.68 -3.60 -1.59
C ILE A 20 0.51 -3.32 -2.55
N SER A 21 0.71 -2.51 -3.58
CA SER A 21 -0.32 -2.15 -4.56
C SER A 21 -1.04 -3.40 -5.10
N PHE A 22 -2.36 -3.32 -5.15
CA PHE A 22 -3.28 -4.38 -5.60
C PHE A 22 -3.38 -5.62 -4.71
N VAL A 23 -2.45 -5.82 -3.78
CA VAL A 23 -2.41 -6.98 -2.86
C VAL A 23 -2.55 -6.58 -1.39
N GLU A 24 -2.98 -5.35 -1.12
CA GLU A 24 -3.16 -4.81 0.23
C GLU A 24 -4.24 -5.55 1.04
N HIS A 25 -5.09 -6.31 0.35
CA HIS A 25 -6.13 -7.17 0.92
C HIS A 25 -5.66 -8.61 1.21
N HIS A 26 -4.44 -8.96 0.81
CA HIS A 26 -3.94 -10.32 0.94
C HIS A 26 -3.78 -10.70 2.42
N PRO A 27 -4.14 -11.93 2.86
CA PRO A 27 -4.05 -12.34 4.27
C PRO A 27 -2.65 -12.20 4.91
N ARG A 28 -1.61 -12.22 4.08
CA ARG A 28 -0.20 -12.04 4.50
C ARG A 28 0.30 -10.60 4.40
N ALA A 29 -0.51 -9.63 3.94
CA ALA A 29 -0.08 -8.24 3.85
C ALA A 29 0.46 -7.67 5.18
N PRO A 30 -0.12 -7.99 6.36
CA PRO A 30 0.45 -7.56 7.64
C PRO A 30 1.89 -8.07 7.89
N GLU A 31 2.17 -9.32 7.52
CA GLU A 31 3.51 -9.94 7.64
C GLU A 31 4.51 -9.23 6.71
N TRP A 32 4.12 -8.93 5.47
CA TRP A 32 4.97 -8.24 4.51
C TRP A 32 5.28 -6.81 4.93
N ILE A 33 4.28 -6.10 5.48
CA ILE A 33 4.45 -4.74 6.02
C ILE A 33 5.44 -4.76 7.18
N ASP A 34 5.33 -5.70 8.12
CA ASP A 34 6.28 -5.84 9.23
C ASP A 34 7.71 -6.08 8.73
N HIS A 35 7.89 -7.01 7.80
CA HIS A 35 9.22 -7.28 7.22
C HIS A 35 9.80 -6.08 6.47
N TRP A 36 8.98 -5.34 5.72
CA TRP A 36 9.43 -4.13 5.03
C TRP A 36 9.88 -3.07 6.03
N ILE A 37 9.08 -2.81 7.07
CA ILE A 37 9.41 -1.85 8.14
C ILE A 37 10.71 -2.24 8.84
N ARG A 38 10.88 -3.52 9.18
CA ARG A 38 12.10 -4.04 9.82
C ARG A 38 13.32 -3.89 8.94
N GLY A 39 13.19 -4.06 7.62
CA GLY A 39 14.26 -3.82 6.66
C GLY A 39 14.61 -2.34 6.54
N TYR A 40 13.60 -1.46 6.43
CA TYR A 40 13.80 -0.02 6.30
C TYR A 40 14.53 0.59 7.52
N GLU A 41 14.15 0.17 8.74
CA GLU A 41 14.77 0.59 10.00
C GLU A 41 16.24 0.20 10.15
N GLN A 42 16.76 -0.71 9.33
CA GLN A 42 18.20 -1.01 9.33
C GLN A 42 19.03 0.13 8.73
N VAL A 43 18.39 1.04 7.98
CA VAL A 43 19.06 2.13 7.26
C VAL A 43 18.54 3.50 7.68
N ALA A 44 17.24 3.64 7.95
CA ALA A 44 16.63 4.91 8.34
C ALA A 44 15.53 4.71 9.39
N HIS A 45 15.51 5.57 10.39
CA HIS A 45 14.53 5.51 11.47
C HIS A 45 13.13 5.92 10.98
N ILE A 46 12.10 5.18 11.43
CA ILE A 46 10.70 5.55 11.27
C ILE A 46 10.17 5.99 12.64
N SER A 47 9.84 7.27 12.74
CA SER A 47 9.28 7.83 13.97
C SER A 47 7.87 7.32 14.26
N ASP A 48 7.44 7.42 15.52
CA ASP A 48 6.07 7.06 15.92
C ASP A 48 5.02 7.87 15.14
N ALA A 49 5.32 9.12 14.81
CA ALA A 49 4.45 9.98 14.01
C ALA A 49 4.31 9.47 12.58
N GLU A 50 5.41 9.02 11.95
CA GLU A 50 5.36 8.40 10.62
C GLU A 50 4.63 7.06 10.65
N MET A 51 4.88 6.23 11.66
CA MET A 51 4.18 4.96 11.85
C MET A 51 2.66 5.17 11.99
N ALA A 52 2.25 6.20 12.73
CA ALA A 52 0.84 6.56 12.89
C ALA A 52 0.18 7.03 11.58
N MET A 53 0.96 7.54 10.61
CA MET A 53 0.45 7.93 9.29
C MET A 53 0.26 6.73 8.33
N LEU A 54 0.91 5.59 8.59
CA LEU A 54 0.91 4.46 7.67
C LEU A 54 -0.49 4.01 7.24
N PRO A 55 -1.49 3.84 8.13
CA PRO A 55 -2.85 3.48 7.72
C PRO A 55 -3.47 4.48 6.73
N ALA A 56 -3.22 5.77 6.92
CA ALA A 56 -3.71 6.82 6.01
C ALA A 56 -3.04 6.70 4.63
N LEU A 57 -1.73 6.43 4.58
CA LEU A 57 -1.00 6.24 3.32
C LEU A 57 -1.47 4.99 2.56
N LEU A 58 -1.79 3.90 3.26
CA LEU A 58 -2.37 2.68 2.65
C LEU A 58 -3.72 2.99 1.99
N ILE A 59 -4.61 3.70 2.69
CA ILE A 59 -5.90 4.09 2.12
C ILE A 59 -5.72 5.09 0.97
N GLN A 60 -4.81 6.05 1.10
CA GLN A 60 -4.50 7.00 0.06
C GLN A 60 -4.02 6.30 -1.22
N ARG A 61 -3.18 5.26 -1.12
CA ARG A 61 -2.78 4.45 -2.29
C ARG A 61 -3.94 3.63 -2.85
N ARG A 62 -4.79 3.05 -1.99
CA ARG A 62 -5.97 2.30 -2.46
C ARG A 62 -6.95 3.20 -3.23
N ILE A 63 -7.14 4.45 -2.79
CA ILE A 63 -7.95 5.44 -3.53
C ILE A 63 -7.31 5.75 -4.89
N GLN A 64 -5.99 5.99 -4.94
CA GLN A 64 -5.27 6.22 -6.19
C GLN A 64 -5.46 5.05 -7.18
N LEU A 65 -5.26 3.82 -6.71
CA LEU A 65 -5.42 2.62 -7.53
C LEU A 65 -6.88 2.44 -7.96
N THR A 66 -7.85 2.78 -7.11
CA THR A 66 -9.27 2.69 -7.47
C THR A 66 -9.61 3.65 -8.59
N ALA A 67 -9.10 4.89 -8.51
CA ALA A 67 -9.24 5.86 -9.59
C ALA A 67 -8.56 5.38 -10.89
N TRP A 68 -7.36 4.78 -10.77
CA TRP A 68 -6.62 4.23 -11.90
C TRP A 68 -7.39 3.09 -12.60
N VAL A 69 -7.94 2.14 -11.83
CA VAL A 69 -8.77 1.04 -12.37
C VAL A 69 -10.00 1.59 -13.10
N GLY A 70 -10.64 2.63 -12.55
CA GLY A 70 -11.78 3.28 -13.19
C GLY A 70 -11.42 4.00 -14.49
N SER A 71 -10.27 4.67 -14.56
CA SER A 71 -9.83 5.43 -15.74
C SER A 71 -9.16 4.58 -16.82
N HIS A 72 -8.72 3.37 -16.49
CA HIS A 72 -8.03 2.43 -17.37
C HIS A 72 -8.77 1.09 -17.48
N ALA A 73 -10.11 1.10 -17.37
CA ALA A 73 -10.96 -0.10 -17.32
C ALA A 73 -10.85 -1.00 -18.57
N GLU A 74 -10.35 -0.47 -19.68
CA GLU A 74 -10.06 -1.19 -20.91
C GLU A 74 -8.77 -2.00 -20.88
N THR A 75 -7.84 -1.70 -19.96
CA THR A 75 -6.56 -2.40 -19.85
C THR A 75 -6.74 -3.83 -19.32
N GLU A 76 -5.88 -4.75 -19.77
CA GLU A 76 -5.90 -6.14 -19.31
C GLU A 76 -5.66 -6.24 -17.80
N MET A 77 -4.74 -5.42 -17.28
CA MET A 77 -4.45 -5.35 -15.85
C MET A 77 -5.70 -4.97 -15.04
N ALA A 78 -6.39 -3.88 -15.40
CA ALA A 78 -7.62 -3.47 -14.69
C ALA A 78 -8.71 -4.55 -14.75
N ARG A 79 -8.86 -5.24 -15.89
CA ARG A 79 -9.82 -6.35 -16.04
C ARG A 79 -9.46 -7.56 -15.18
N SER A 80 -8.17 -7.86 -15.03
CA SER A 80 -7.68 -9.02 -14.28
C SER A 80 -7.93 -8.94 -12.77
N LEU A 81 -8.01 -7.73 -12.21
CA LEU A 81 -8.30 -7.51 -10.78
C LEU A 81 -9.71 -7.98 -10.37
N GLY A 82 -10.64 -7.98 -11.33
CA GLY A 82 -12.03 -8.39 -11.11
C GLY A 82 -12.81 -7.47 -10.17
N SER A 83 -14.11 -7.72 -10.05
CA SER A 83 -15.02 -6.90 -9.23
C SER A 83 -14.74 -6.99 -7.73
N ALA A 84 -14.11 -8.08 -7.27
CA ALA A 84 -13.79 -8.32 -5.86
C ALA A 84 -12.76 -7.33 -5.31
N TRP A 85 -11.81 -6.87 -6.12
CA TRP A 85 -10.78 -5.93 -5.67
C TRP A 85 -11.35 -4.57 -5.26
N ALA A 86 -12.40 -4.11 -5.97
CA ALA A 86 -13.10 -2.86 -5.68
C ALA A 86 -14.13 -2.96 -4.54
N GLN A 87 -14.41 -4.17 -4.02
CA GLN A 87 -15.29 -4.31 -2.88
C GLN A 87 -14.61 -3.83 -1.60
N PRO A 88 -15.38 -3.40 -0.59
CA PRO A 88 -14.85 -3.13 0.74
C PRO A 88 -14.06 -4.34 1.22
N LEU A 89 -12.87 -4.08 1.77
CA LEU A 89 -12.17 -5.07 2.58
C LEU A 89 -13.14 -5.61 3.64
N GLY A 90 -12.99 -6.88 4.00
CA GLY A 90 -13.69 -7.45 5.14
C GLY A 90 -13.34 -6.73 6.45
N PRO A 91 -13.51 -7.36 7.62
CA PRO A 91 -13.25 -6.70 8.90
C PRO A 91 -11.85 -6.04 8.92
N PRO A 92 -11.69 -4.90 9.63
CA PRO A 92 -10.46 -4.12 9.62
C PRO A 92 -9.24 -4.98 9.98
N LEU A 93 -8.09 -4.63 9.39
CA LEU A 93 -6.82 -5.28 9.70
C LEU A 93 -6.61 -5.27 11.23
N PRO A 94 -6.19 -6.40 11.83
CA PRO A 94 -5.83 -6.42 13.23
C PRO A 94 -4.72 -5.39 13.48
N PRO A 95 -4.65 -4.80 14.69
CA PRO A 95 -3.56 -3.88 15.03
C PRO A 95 -2.22 -4.55 14.72
N LEU A 96 -1.35 -3.83 14.01
CA LEU A 96 0.03 -4.27 13.77
C LEU A 96 0.65 -4.55 15.15
N SER A 97 1.28 -5.71 15.31
CA SER A 97 1.87 -6.12 16.59
C SER A 97 2.79 -5.02 17.10
N GLY A 98 2.54 -4.58 18.33
CA GLY A 98 3.23 -3.46 18.96
C GLY A 98 4.74 -3.57 18.83
N ARG A 99 5.34 -2.48 18.36
CA ARG A 99 6.60 -2.03 18.96
C ARG A 99 6.34 -1.62 20.40
#